data_AF-A0A944I399-F1
#
_entry.id   AF-A0A944I399-F1
#
_cell.length_a   1.000
_cell.length_b   1.000
_cell.length_c   1.000
_cell.angle_alpha   90.00
_cell.angle_beta   90.00
_cell.angle_gamma   90.00
#
_symmetry.space_group_name_H-M   'P 1'
#
loop_
_entity.id
_entity.type
_entity.pdbx_description
1 polymer ?
#
loop_
_entity_poly.entity_id
_entity_poly.type
_entity_poly.pdbx_seq_one_letter_code
_entity_poly.pdbx_strand_id
1 'polypeptide(L)'
;MISNAHAGTENGDPDVRTIFDRQHQRLRDALHAALLAARAQGQLGPGADPGTAADVLALLAHGVNLRSRAGADAQELSKTVNAALNSIGGQGMT
;
A
#
# COMPACT_ATOMS: atom_id res chain seq x y z
N MET A 1 10.40 -17.12 10.30
CA MET A 1 11.33 -17.01 9.17
C MET A 1 10.54 -17.34 7.90
N ILE A 2 10.15 -16.35 7.10
CA ILE A 2 9.75 -16.54 5.70
C ILE A 2 10.72 -15.66 4.92
N SER A 3 11.77 -16.33 4.45
CA SER A 3 12.85 -15.81 3.63
C SER A 3 12.56 -16.25 2.19
N ASN A 4 12.70 -15.31 1.25
CA ASN A 4 12.91 -15.55 -0.20
C ASN A 4 11.70 -16.03 -1.02
N ALA A 5 11.19 -15.15 -1.90
CA ALA A 5 10.46 -15.53 -3.14
C ALA A 5 10.42 -14.36 -4.16
N HIS A 6 11.42 -13.47 -4.16
CA HIS A 6 11.53 -12.40 -5.16
C HIS A 6 12.92 -12.43 -5.81
N ALA A 7 13.32 -13.59 -6.34
CA ALA A 7 14.38 -13.71 -7.35
C ALA A 7 14.45 -15.18 -7.82
N GLY A 8 13.67 -15.56 -8.82
CA GLY A 8 13.85 -16.84 -9.52
C GLY A 8 12.59 -17.69 -9.60
N THR A 9 12.02 -17.80 -10.80
CA THR A 9 11.33 -18.97 -11.40
C THR A 9 10.27 -19.79 -10.62
N GLU A 10 9.89 -19.43 -9.40
CA GLU A 10 8.89 -20.14 -8.57
C GLU A 10 7.48 -19.54 -8.68
N ASN A 11 7.27 -18.58 -9.59
CA ASN A 11 5.96 -18.00 -9.93
C ASN A 11 4.98 -18.99 -10.63
N GLY A 12 5.29 -20.29 -10.62
CA GLY A 12 4.55 -21.34 -11.32
C GLY A 12 3.53 -22.10 -10.47
N ASP A 13 3.56 -21.97 -9.13
CA ASP A 13 2.60 -22.66 -8.27
C ASP A 13 1.29 -21.83 -8.13
N PRO A 14 0.16 -22.30 -8.70
CA PRO A 14 -1.11 -21.58 -8.66
C PRO A 14 -1.64 -21.36 -7.24
N ASP A 15 -1.30 -22.23 -6.28
CA ASP A 15 -1.76 -22.10 -4.89
C ASP A 15 -1.01 -20.96 -4.18
N VAL A 16 0.29 -20.84 -4.42
CA VAL A 16 1.11 -19.74 -3.91
C VAL A 16 0.61 -18.40 -4.47
N ARG A 17 0.32 -18.34 -5.78
CA ARG A 17 -0.24 -17.14 -6.42
C ARG A 17 -1.60 -16.74 -5.84
N THR A 18 -2.47 -17.71 -5.58
CA THR A 18 -3.80 -17.48 -4.98
C THR A 18 -3.71 -16.92 -3.56
N ILE A 19 -2.72 -17.37 -2.76
CA ILE A 19 -2.50 -16.86 -1.40
C ILE A 19 -2.02 -15.40 -1.45
N PHE A 20 -1.07 -15.08 -2.33
CA PHE A 20 -0.58 -13.72 -2.49
C PHE A 20 -1.66 -12.77 -3.01
N ASP A 21 -2.46 -13.20 -3.99
CA ASP A 21 -3.59 -12.41 -4.50
C ASP A 21 -4.61 -12.15 -3.39
N ARG A 22 -4.92 -13.16 -2.55
CA ARG A 22 -5.83 -12.99 -1.41
C ARG A 22 -5.27 -12.02 -0.36
N GLN A 23 -3.96 -12.08 -0.07
CA GLN A 23 -3.33 -11.15 0.86
C GLN A 23 -3.35 -9.72 0.31
N HIS A 24 -3.05 -9.56 -0.98
CA HIS A 24 -3.13 -8.27 -1.67
C HIS A 24 -4.55 -7.69 -1.60
N GLN A 25 -5.56 -8.50 -1.93
CA GLN A 25 -6.96 -8.07 -1.87
C GLN A 25 -7.38 -7.66 -0.45
N ARG A 26 -7.03 -8.43 0.58
CA ARG A 26 -7.33 -8.07 1.97
C ARG A 26 -6.70 -6.74 2.39
N LEU A 27 -5.46 -6.49 2.00
CA LEU A 27 -4.78 -5.22 2.28
C LEU A 27 -5.47 -4.07 1.55
N ARG A 28 -5.75 -4.24 0.25
CA ARG A 28 -6.46 -3.26 -0.57
C ARG A 28 -7.83 -2.94 0.01
N ASP A 29 -8.61 -3.95 0.40
CA ASP A 29 -9.95 -3.77 0.98
C ASP A 29 -9.91 -3.00 2.29
N ALA A 30 -8.94 -3.31 3.16
CA ALA A 30 -8.74 -2.59 4.42
C ALA A 30 -8.35 -1.12 4.18
N LEU A 31 -7.45 -0.87 3.22
CA LEU A 31 -7.06 0.50 2.83
C LEU A 31 -8.25 1.26 2.25
N HIS A 32 -9.04 0.62 1.39
CA HIS A 32 -10.22 1.21 0.79
C HIS A 32 -11.27 1.59 1.85
N ALA A 33 -11.54 0.69 2.80
CA ALA A 33 -12.45 0.97 3.93
C ALA A 33 -11.97 2.17 4.77
N ALA A 34 -10.66 2.24 5.06
CA ALA A 34 -10.07 3.36 5.79
C ALA A 34 -10.20 4.69 5.01
N LEU A 35 -9.97 4.66 3.70
CA LEU A 35 -10.11 5.85 2.83
C LEU A 35 -11.56 6.31 2.71
N LEU A 36 -12.53 5.39 2.68
CA LEU A 36 -13.95 5.75 2.75
C LEU A 36 -14.30 6.46 4.07
N ALA A 37 -13.76 5.97 5.20
CA ALA A 37 -13.94 6.63 6.48
C ALA A 37 -13.29 8.02 6.51
N ALA A 38 -12.08 8.17 5.97
CA ALA A 38 -11.39 9.46 5.84
C ALA A 38 -12.17 10.44 4.95
N ARG A 39 -12.78 9.95 3.86
CA ARG A 39 -13.64 10.76 2.97
C ARG A 39 -14.87 11.28 3.71
N ALA A 40 -15.53 10.42 4.49
CA ALA A 40 -16.67 10.82 5.29
C ALA A 40 -16.32 11.90 6.34
N GLN A 41 -15.05 11.97 6.75
CA GLN A 41 -14.50 12.98 7.65
C GLN A 41 -13.93 14.22 6.93
N GLY A 42 -14.01 14.29 5.59
CA GLY A 42 -13.47 15.41 4.82
C GLY A 42 -11.94 15.47 4.77
N GLN A 43 -11.25 14.36 5.06
CA GLN A 43 -9.78 14.30 5.11
C GLN A 43 -9.13 14.01 3.76
N LEU A 44 -9.91 13.59 2.76
CA LEU A 44 -9.41 13.34 1.41
C LEU A 44 -9.45 14.62 0.55
N GLY A 45 -8.50 14.75 -0.36
CA GLY A 45 -8.49 15.84 -1.34
C GLY A 45 -9.72 15.76 -2.26
N PRO A 46 -10.18 16.88 -2.84
CA PRO A 46 -11.41 16.94 -3.64
C PRO A 46 -11.38 16.05 -4.89
N GLY A 47 -10.20 15.65 -5.36
CA GLY A 47 -10.01 14.73 -6.49
C GLY A 47 -9.55 13.32 -6.10
N ALA A 48 -9.42 13.01 -4.82
CA ALA A 48 -8.93 11.70 -4.37
C ALA A 48 -10.05 10.64 -4.48
N ASP A 49 -9.86 9.67 -5.37
CA ASP A 49 -10.70 8.49 -5.46
C ASP A 49 -10.23 7.42 -4.45
N PRO A 50 -11.06 6.99 -3.48
CA PRO A 50 -10.68 6.00 -2.47
C PRO A 50 -10.21 4.65 -3.06
N GLY A 51 -10.82 4.20 -4.15
CA GLY A 51 -10.48 2.90 -4.77
C GLY A 51 -9.08 2.93 -5.37
N THR A 52 -8.82 3.94 -6.20
CA THR A 52 -7.52 4.16 -6.85
C THR A 52 -6.43 4.46 -5.81
N ALA A 53 -6.75 5.25 -4.77
CA ALA A 53 -5.83 5.51 -3.68
C ALA A 53 -5.49 4.23 -2.89
N ALA A 54 -6.45 3.34 -2.66
CA ALA A 54 -6.20 2.05 -2.03
C ALA A 54 -5.25 1.16 -2.85
N ASP A 55 -5.40 1.16 -4.18
CA ASP A 55 -4.50 0.45 -5.09
C ASP A 55 -3.07 0.97 -5.01
N VAL A 56 -2.89 2.29 -5.06
CA VAL A 56 -1.59 2.94 -4.94
C VAL A 56 -0.94 2.62 -3.59
N LEU A 57 -1.70 2.72 -2.49
CA LEU A 57 -1.20 2.43 -1.15
C LEU A 57 -0.84 0.94 -0.96
N ALA A 58 -1.60 0.02 -1.55
CA ALA A 58 -1.26 -1.40 -1.53
C ALA A 58 0.05 -1.68 -2.28
N LEU A 59 0.24 -1.07 -3.46
CA LEU A 59 1.50 -1.16 -4.21
C LEU A 59 2.68 -0.58 -3.42
N LEU A 60 2.48 0.57 -2.78
CA LEU A 60 3.50 1.20 -1.96
C LEU A 60 3.89 0.33 -0.76
N ALA A 61 2.91 -0.29 -0.08
CA ALA A 61 3.17 -1.20 1.03
C ALA A 61 4.05 -2.39 0.60
N HIS A 62 3.82 -2.94 -0.60
CA HIS A 62 4.68 -3.98 -1.16
C HIS A 62 6.10 -3.49 -1.44
N GLY A 63 6.24 -2.29 -2.02
CA GLY A 63 7.54 -1.65 -2.26
C GLY A 63 8.31 -1.38 -0.96
N VAL A 64 7.62 -0.92 0.09
CA VAL A 64 8.19 -0.70 1.42
C VAL A 64 8.66 -2.02 2.03
N ASN A 65 7.84 -3.08 1.97
CA ASN A 65 8.22 -4.41 2.46
C ASN A 65 9.46 -4.95 1.75
N LEU A 66 9.54 -4.78 0.43
CA LEU A 66 10.70 -5.21 -0.36
C LEU A 66 11.96 -4.44 0.03
N ARG A 67 11.90 -3.10 0.06
CA ARG A 67 13.06 -2.26 0.39
C ARG A 67 13.49 -2.42 1.85
N SER A 68 12.57 -2.60 2.78
CA SER A 68 12.88 -2.88 4.18
C SER A 68 13.68 -4.16 4.34
N ARG A 69 13.30 -5.23 3.62
CA ARG A 69 14.05 -6.50 3.60
C ARG A 69 15.44 -6.35 2.96
N ALA A 70 15.59 -5.42 2.03
CA ALA A 70 16.88 -5.07 1.41
C ALA A 70 17.74 -4.13 2.29
N GLY A 71 17.30 -3.78 3.50
CA GLY A 71 18.06 -2.95 4.43
C GLY A 71 17.95 -1.45 4.18
N ALA A 72 16.92 -1.00 3.46
CA ALA A 72 16.67 0.43 3.30
C ALA A 72 16.38 1.11 4.65
N ASP A 73 16.83 2.36 4.78
CA ASP A 73 16.62 3.15 5.99
C ASP A 73 15.14 3.43 6.27
N ALA A 74 14.74 3.29 7.53
CA ALA A 74 13.34 3.43 7.94
C ALA A 74 12.82 4.87 7.77
N GLN A 75 13.69 5.87 7.95
CA GLN A 75 13.30 7.27 7.77
C GLN A 75 13.07 7.57 6.28
N GLU A 76 13.88 7.02 5.37
CA GLU A 76 13.63 7.10 3.93
C GLU A 76 12.31 6.44 3.52
N LEU A 77 12.03 5.23 4.00
CA LEU A 77 10.77 4.54 3.71
C LEU A 77 9.56 5.34 4.22
N SER A 78 9.68 5.90 5.41
CA SER A 78 8.62 6.73 6.01
C SER A 78 8.37 8.01 5.21
N LYS A 79 9.41 8.64 4.64
CA LYS A 79 9.25 9.80 3.75
C LYS A 79 8.42 9.46 2.52
N THR A 80 8.65 8.31 1.90
CA THR A 80 7.87 7.87 0.73
C THR A 80 6.41 7.63 1.09
N VAL A 81 6.13 6.98 2.22
CA VAL A 81 4.77 6.77 2.72
C VAL A 81 4.06 8.09 3.00
N ASN A 82 4.72 9.01 3.71
CA ASN A 82 4.16 10.31 4.03
C ASN A 82 3.88 11.15 2.77
N ALA A 83 4.75 11.10 1.77
CA ALA A 83 4.51 11.79 0.50
C ALA A 83 3.26 11.27 -0.22
N ALA A 84 3.05 9.95 -0.24
CA ALA A 84 1.85 9.36 -0.84
C ALA A 84 0.59 9.76 -0.06
N LEU A 85 0.60 9.67 1.28
CA LEU A 85 -0.52 10.09 2.11
C LEU A 85 -0.84 11.58 1.93
N ASN A 86 0.17 12.45 1.85
CA ASN A 86 -0.01 13.87 1.61
C ASN A 86 -0.60 14.19 0.23
N SER A 87 -0.33 13.38 -0.80
CA SER A 87 -0.94 13.54 -2.12
C SER A 87 -2.43 13.14 -2.17
N ILE A 88 -2.86 12.28 -1.24
CA ILE A 88 -4.23 11.79 -1.14
C ILE A 88 -5.06 12.66 -0.18
N GLY A 89 -4.42 13.16 0.88
CA GLY A 89 -5.03 14.02 1.87
C GLY A 89 -5.48 15.37 1.29
N GLY A 90 -6.58 15.89 1.80
CA GLY A 90 -6.96 17.28 1.58
C GLY A 90 -6.00 18.16 2.38
N GLN A 91 -5.43 19.19 1.76
CA GLN A 91 -4.77 20.23 2.56
C GLN A 91 -5.83 20.77 3.52
N GLY A 92 -5.62 20.60 4.82
CA GLY A 92 -6.50 21.19 5.82
C GLY A 92 -6.63 22.66 5.49
N MET A 93 -7.85 23.10 5.16
CA MET A 93 -8.19 24.51 5.14
C MET A 93 -8.04 25.02 6.57
N THR A 94 -6.83 25.44 6.95
CA THR A 94 -6.62 26.48 7.95
C THR A 94 -7.07 27.81 7.40
#